data_AF-A0A3C0DKZ1-F1
#
_entry.id   AF-A0A3C0DKZ1-F1
#
_cell.length_a   1.000
_cell.length_b   1.000
_cell.length_c   1.000
_cell.angle_alpha   90.00
_cell.angle_beta   90.00
_cell.angle_gamma   90.00
#
_symmetry.space_group_name_H-M   'P 1'
#
loop_
_entity.id
_entity.type
_entity.pdbx_description
1 polymer ?
#
loop_
_entity_poly.entity_id
_entity_poly.type
_entity_poly.pdbx_seq_one_letter_code
_entity_poly.pdbx_strand_id
1 'polypeptide(L)'
;MSEQLQEVLQEAKKLRGELGSAAYHQIVTSLYQKAETTAQQAVRKAARRDWDRRIDDILTSRVFGYPIMLLLLAGVFWLTIQGANYPSALLSNLLFGLEEHLI
;
A
#
# COMPACT_ATOMS: atom_id res chain seq x y z
N MET A 1 -3.11 64.16 -4.54
CA MET A 1 -2.60 62.84 -4.09
C MET A 1 -3.65 61.75 -4.25
N SER A 2 -4.89 61.95 -3.76
CA SER A 2 -5.99 60.99 -3.95
C SER A 2 -6.46 60.83 -5.39
N GLU A 3 -6.52 61.92 -6.19
CA GLU A 3 -6.95 61.84 -7.59
C GLU A 3 -5.98 61.06 -8.48
N GLN A 4 -4.67 61.26 -8.33
CA GLN A 4 -3.65 60.49 -9.07
C GLN A 4 -3.71 58.99 -8.74
N LEU A 5 -3.98 58.63 -7.49
CA LEU A 5 -4.17 57.24 -7.09
C LEU A 5 -5.42 56.64 -7.74
N GLN A 6 -6.50 57.41 -7.83
CA GLN A 6 -7.73 56.97 -8.50
C GLN A 6 -7.52 56.79 -10.01
N GLU A 7 -6.75 57.65 -10.64
CA GLU A 7 -6.42 57.57 -12.07
C GLU A 7 -5.61 56.30 -12.39
N VAL A 8 -4.57 56.02 -11.60
CA VAL A 8 -3.76 54.79 -11.71
C VAL A 8 -4.61 53.53 -11.47
N LEU A 9 -5.53 53.56 -10.50
CA LEU A 9 -6.44 52.44 -10.23
C LEU A 9 -7.47 52.22 -11.35
N GLN A 10 -7.94 53.28 -12.00
CA GLN A 10 -8.83 53.18 -13.15
C GLN A 10 -8.11 52.59 -14.37
N GLU A 11 -6.88 53.04 -14.63
CA GLU A 11 -6.05 52.53 -15.71
C GLU A 11 -5.70 51.06 -15.52
N ALA A 12 -5.32 50.66 -14.29
CA ALA A 12 -5.09 49.27 -13.93
C ALA A 12 -6.36 48.39 -14.09
N LYS A 13 -7.55 48.91 -13.78
CA LYS A 13 -8.83 48.21 -14.02
C LYS A 13 -9.14 48.05 -15.50
N LYS A 14 -8.86 49.07 -16.32
CA LYS A 14 -9.00 49.01 -17.79
C LYS A 14 -8.09 47.93 -18.37
N LEU A 15 -6.80 47.96 -18.03
CA LEU A 15 -5.84 46.94 -18.46
C LEU A 15 -6.25 45.53 -18.00
N ARG A 16 -6.77 45.39 -16.77
CA ARG A 16 -7.28 44.09 -16.27
C ARG A 16 -8.47 43.59 -17.09
N GLY A 17 -9.34 44.50 -17.53
CA GLY A 17 -10.46 44.18 -18.42
C GLY A 17 -10.00 43.72 -19.80
N GLU A 18 -8.95 44.35 -20.35
CA GLU A 18 -8.36 44.02 -21.65
C GLU A 18 -7.54 42.72 -21.63
N LEU A 19 -6.77 42.47 -20.56
CA LEU A 19 -6.01 41.24 -20.35
C LEU A 19 -6.93 40.02 -20.13
N GLY A 20 -8.16 40.27 -19.67
CA GLY A 20 -9.28 39.34 -19.74
C GLY A 20 -9.08 37.97 -19.08
N SER A 21 -10.00 37.06 -19.41
CA SER A 21 -10.01 35.68 -18.92
C SER A 21 -8.80 34.87 -19.40
N ALA A 22 -8.15 35.26 -20.50
CA ALA A 22 -7.00 34.57 -21.06
C ALA A 22 -5.76 34.68 -20.16
N ALA A 23 -5.45 35.89 -19.67
CA ALA A 23 -4.35 36.08 -18.71
C ALA A 23 -4.63 35.34 -17.39
N TYR A 24 -5.87 35.39 -16.90
CA TYR A 24 -6.29 34.63 -15.73
C TYR A 24 -6.11 33.12 -15.93
N HIS A 25 -6.57 32.59 -17.07
CA HIS A 25 -6.44 31.18 -17.39
C HIS A 25 -4.97 30.76 -17.41
N GLN A 26 -4.10 31.55 -18.04
CA GLN A 26 -2.68 31.25 -18.14
C GLN A 26 -1.97 31.29 -16.77
N ILE A 27 -2.35 32.22 -15.90
CA ILE A 27 -1.87 32.28 -14.50
C ILE A 27 -2.33 31.03 -13.74
N VAL A 28 -3.60 30.64 -13.84
CA VAL A 28 -4.13 29.46 -13.15
C VAL A 28 -3.48 28.19 -13.67
N THR A 29 -3.35 28.02 -14.99
CA THR A 29 -2.69 26.85 -15.60
C THR A 29 -1.24 26.73 -15.14
N SER A 30 -0.48 27.83 -15.17
CA SER A 30 0.91 27.82 -14.72
C SER A 30 1.05 27.51 -13.23
N LEU A 31 0.12 27.98 -12.40
CA LEU A 31 0.09 27.66 -10.97
C LEU A 31 -0.16 26.17 -10.74
N TYR A 32 -1.14 25.59 -11.44
CA TYR A 32 -1.43 24.15 -11.37
C TYR A 32 -0.26 23.31 -11.86
N GLN A 33 0.35 23.64 -13.00
CA GLN A 33 1.55 22.95 -13.50
C GLN A 33 2.71 23.00 -12.51
N LYS A 34 2.92 24.14 -11.86
CA LYS A 34 3.99 24.30 -10.89
C LYS A 34 3.71 23.49 -9.62
N ALA A 35 2.47 23.52 -9.13
CA ALA A 35 2.03 22.70 -8.01
C ALA A 35 2.16 21.19 -8.31
N GLU A 36 1.77 20.75 -9.50
CA GLU A 36 1.93 19.37 -9.96
C GLU A 36 3.40 18.97 -10.03
N THR A 37 4.25 19.82 -10.62
CA THR A 37 5.69 19.58 -10.72
C THR A 37 6.32 19.44 -9.33
N THR A 38 5.97 20.32 -8.39
CA THR A 38 6.44 20.25 -7.01
C THR A 38 5.93 19.00 -6.30
N ALA A 39 4.65 18.64 -6.49
CA ALA A 39 4.09 17.42 -5.93
C ALA A 39 4.78 16.16 -6.46
N GLN A 40 5.05 16.09 -7.77
CA GLN A 40 5.78 14.97 -8.39
C GLN A 40 7.23 14.88 -7.89
N GLN A 41 7.90 16.02 -7.65
CA GLN A 41 9.27 16.04 -7.10
C GLN A 41 9.32 15.65 -5.62
N ALA A 42 8.35 16.11 -4.82
CA ALA A 42 8.25 15.79 -3.40
C ALA A 42 7.80 14.35 -3.15
N VAL A 43 6.88 13.85 -3.99
CA VAL A 43 6.47 12.46 -3.99
C VAL A 43 7.55 11.66 -4.71
N ARG A 44 8.60 11.28 -3.97
CA ARG A 44 9.31 10.06 -4.36
C ARG A 44 8.29 8.94 -4.30
N LYS A 45 7.85 8.43 -5.46
CA LYS A 45 7.47 7.03 -5.57
C LYS A 45 8.69 6.28 -5.06
N ALA A 46 8.74 6.01 -3.76
CA ALA A 46 9.61 4.99 -3.25
C ALA A 46 9.26 3.81 -4.15
N ALA A 47 10.24 3.33 -4.92
CA ALA A 47 10.22 1.98 -5.44
C ALA A 47 10.24 1.08 -4.20
N ARG A 48 9.18 1.14 -3.40
CA ARG A 48 8.95 0.31 -2.24
C ARG A 48 8.55 -0.99 -2.87
N ARG A 49 9.62 -1.70 -3.25
CA ARG A 49 9.71 -3.13 -3.44
C ARG A 49 8.38 -3.68 -3.93
N ASP A 50 8.12 -3.54 -5.23
CA ASP A 50 6.92 -4.07 -5.87
C ASP A 50 6.70 -5.56 -5.52
N TRP A 51 7.75 -6.27 -5.09
CA TRP A 51 7.69 -7.59 -4.47
C TRP A 51 6.71 -7.70 -3.30
N ASP A 52 6.67 -6.77 -2.34
CA ASP A 52 5.72 -6.84 -1.22
C ASP A 52 4.29 -6.74 -1.73
N ARG A 53 4.04 -5.81 -2.66
CA ARG A 53 2.73 -5.63 -3.31
C ARG A 53 2.32 -6.84 -4.14
N ARG A 54 3.26 -7.45 -4.87
CA ARG A 54 3.01 -8.62 -5.71
C ARG A 54 2.73 -9.87 -4.89
N ILE A 55 3.42 -10.03 -3.76
CA ILE A 55 3.16 -11.11 -2.82
C ILE A 55 1.79 -10.91 -2.18
N ASP A 56 1.47 -9.69 -1.72
CA ASP A 56 0.15 -9.37 -1.20
C ASP A 56 -0.94 -9.60 -2.26
N ASP A 57 -0.76 -9.17 -3.51
CA ASP A 57 -1.74 -9.39 -4.57
C ASP A 57 -1.95 -10.89 -4.85
N ILE A 58 -0.89 -11.70 -4.83
CA ILE A 58 -1.01 -13.16 -4.98
C ILE A 58 -1.78 -13.77 -3.81
N LEU A 59 -1.40 -13.44 -2.57
CA LEU A 59 -2.00 -13.98 -1.35
C LEU A 59 -3.45 -13.51 -1.15
N THR A 60 -3.75 -12.26 -1.52
CA THR A 60 -5.08 -11.65 -1.35
C THR A 60 -5.97 -11.81 -2.59
N SER A 61 -5.45 -12.33 -3.70
CA SER A 61 -6.29 -12.59 -4.87
C SER A 61 -7.32 -13.68 -4.59
N ARG A 62 -8.54 -13.47 -5.08
CA ARG A 62 -9.65 -14.40 -4.92
C ARG A 62 -9.41 -15.76 -5.59
N VAL A 63 -8.46 -15.87 -6.51
CA VAL A 63 -8.16 -17.11 -7.26
C VAL A 63 -7.03 -17.91 -6.63
N PHE A 64 -5.95 -17.26 -6.15
CA PHE A 64 -4.83 -17.96 -5.51
C PHE A 64 -4.98 -18.08 -3.99
N GLY A 65 -5.79 -17.23 -3.36
CA GLY A 65 -6.06 -17.29 -1.91
C GLY A 65 -6.74 -18.59 -1.47
N TYR A 66 -7.77 -19.07 -2.20
CA TYR A 66 -8.47 -20.31 -1.84
C TYR A 66 -7.58 -21.57 -1.93
N PRO A 67 -6.80 -21.80 -3.01
CA PRO A 67 -5.84 -22.90 -3.07
C PRO A 67 -4.81 -22.86 -1.95
N ILE A 68 -4.26 -21.68 -1.63
CA ILE A 68 -3.25 -21.52 -0.58
C ILE A 68 -3.84 -21.82 0.80
N MET A 69 -5.05 -21.34 1.09
CA MET A 69 -5.76 -21.66 2.34
C MET A 69 -5.98 -23.18 2.48
N LEU A 70 -6.40 -23.87 1.41
CA LEU A 70 -6.61 -25.32 1.43
C LEU A 70 -5.29 -26.09 1.62
N LEU A 71 -4.21 -25.67 0.96
CA LEU A 71 -2.89 -26.27 1.14
C LEU A 71 -2.37 -26.12 2.57
N LEU A 72 -2.51 -24.94 3.16
CA LEU A 72 -2.13 -24.69 4.55
C LEU A 72 -2.96 -25.54 5.51
N LEU A 73 -4.28 -25.60 5.30
CA LEU A 73 -5.18 -26.43 6.09
C LEU A 73 -4.78 -27.91 6.01
N ALA A 74 -4.55 -28.42 4.78
CA ALA A 74 -4.10 -29.79 4.57
C ALA A 74 -2.73 -30.06 5.21
N GLY A 75 -1.81 -29.10 5.14
CA GLY A 75 -0.50 -29.19 5.79
C GLY A 75 -0.59 -29.24 7.32
N VAL A 76 -1.45 -28.42 7.92
CA VAL A 76 -1.72 -28.47 9.37
C VAL A 76 -2.36 -29.80 9.75
N PHE A 77 -3.39 -30.26 9.03
CA PHE A 77 -4.00 -31.56 9.29
C PHE A 77 -3.01 -32.71 9.15
N TRP A 78 -2.17 -32.70 8.11
CA TRP A 78 -1.11 -33.68 7.92
C TRP A 78 -0.13 -33.68 9.09
N LEU A 79 0.33 -32.50 9.49
CA LEU A 79 1.23 -32.32 10.62
C LEU A 79 0.59 -32.82 11.92
N THR A 80 -0.70 -32.61 12.12
CA THR A 80 -1.41 -33.11 13.31
C THR A 80 -1.56 -34.63 13.27
N ILE A 81 -1.93 -35.22 12.13
CA ILE A 81 -2.11 -36.69 12.00
C ILE A 81 -0.76 -37.40 12.19
N GLN A 82 0.29 -36.98 11.47
CA GLN A 82 1.61 -37.59 11.57
C GLN A 82 2.33 -37.20 12.86
N GLY A 83 2.12 -35.97 13.33
CA GLY A 83 2.64 -35.48 14.60
C GLY A 83 1.96 -36.11 15.81
N ALA A 84 0.80 -36.75 15.68
CA ALA A 84 0.19 -37.57 16.72
C ALA A 84 0.71 -39.03 16.72
N ASN A 85 1.18 -39.54 15.57
CA ASN A 85 1.81 -40.86 15.49
C ASN A 85 3.15 -40.91 16.26
N TYR A 86 3.92 -39.81 16.25
CA TYR A 86 5.19 -39.74 16.96
C TYR A 86 5.08 -39.79 18.52
N PRO A 87 4.21 -39.01 19.18
CA PRO A 87 4.02 -39.07 20.63
C PRO A 87 3.38 -40.37 21.09
N SER A 88 2.53 -41.01 20.28
CA SER A 88 2.01 -42.35 20.60
C SER A 88 3.13 -43.38 20.64
N ALA A 89 4.05 -43.37 19.68
CA ALA A 89 5.22 -44.24 19.69
C ALA A 89 6.18 -43.93 20.85
N LEU A 90 6.38 -42.65 21.19
CA LEU A 90 7.21 -42.24 22.32
C LEU A 90 6.62 -42.69 23.67
N LEU A 91 5.31 -42.50 23.86
CA LEU A 91 4.60 -42.95 25.06
C LEU A 91 4.60 -44.48 25.16
N SER A 92 4.36 -45.17 24.05
CA SER A 92 4.43 -46.63 23.96
C SER A 92 5.80 -47.13 24.41
N ASN A 93 6.88 -46.61 23.83
CA ASN A 93 8.24 -47.01 24.20
C ASN A 93 8.60 -46.67 25.66
N LEU A 94 8.08 -45.55 26.20
CA LEU A 94 8.32 -45.17 27.59
C LEU A 94 7.57 -46.09 28.57
N LEU A 95 6.32 -46.46 28.25
CA LEU A 95 5.52 -47.33 29.09
C LEU A 95 6.02 -48.78 29.06
N PHE A 96 6.30 -49.30 27.87
CA PHE A 96 6.81 -50.67 27.69
C PHE A 96 8.27 -50.81 28.13
N GLY A 97 9.09 -49.77 28.02
CA GLY A 97 10.46 -49.78 28.55
C GLY A 97 10.52 -49.78 30.08
N LEU A 98 9.48 -49.29 30.77
CA LEU A 98 9.35 -49.41 32.22
C LEU A 98 8.81 -50.78 32.64
N GLU A 99 7.96 -51.39 31.82
CA GLU A 99 7.44 -52.75 32.02
C GLU A 99 8.56 -53.80 31.93
N GLU A 100 9.49 -53.65 30.99
CA GLU A 100 10.66 -54.53 30.83
C GLU A 100 11.64 -54.48 32.02
N HIS A 101 11.58 -53.44 32.86
CA HIS A 101 12.42 -53.30 34.04
C HIS A 101 11.73 -53.76 35.34
N LEU A 102 10.42 -54.04 35.29
CA LEU A 102 9.61 -54.42 36.45
C LEU A 102 9.21 -55.91 36.48
N ILE A 103 9.58 -56.68 35.46
CA ILE A 103 9.42 -58.14 35.33
C ILE A 103 10.82 -58.77 35.29
#